data_AF-A0A2N2X6Y7-F1
#
_entry.id   AF-A0A2N2X6Y7-F1
#
_cell.length_a   1.000
_cell.length_b   1.000
_cell.length_c   1.000
_cell.angle_alpha   90.00
_cell.angle_beta   90.00
_cell.angle_gamma   90.00
#
_symmetry.space_group_name_H-M   'P 1'
#
loop_
_entity.id
_entity.type
_entity.pdbx_description
1 polymer ?
#
loop_
_entity_poly.entity_id
_entity_poly.type
_entity_poly.pdbx_seq_one_letter_code
_entity_poly.pdbx_strand_id
1 'polypeptide(L)'
;MKKNYLLLLLFLSIVGVHGQTLNASKTDSIKSTHFFKKSIVPISLIGVGLLINNSDFERRLQTDLRNKVGNNYEFHIDNYLVFAPVAEMYIADAFGVKAKNHWFDQTKYLFISNLVSYTVTGNLKTIFKKTRPDGSPYSFPSGHTTQAFTNATVLYNEFQDASPVFAYSGFAFA
;
A
#
# COMPACT_ATOMS: atom_id res chain seq x y z
N MET A 1 -12.16 -12.38 -24.62
CA MET A 1 -13.26 -12.03 -23.69
C MET A 1 -12.99 -10.64 -23.13
N LYS A 2 -13.78 -9.63 -23.51
CA LYS A 2 -13.63 -8.24 -23.02
C LYS A 2 -13.96 -8.24 -21.52
N LYS A 3 -12.96 -8.00 -20.67
CA LYS A 3 -13.13 -7.99 -19.21
C LYS A 3 -13.66 -6.62 -18.78
N ASN A 4 -14.88 -6.59 -18.24
CA ASN A 4 -15.54 -5.39 -17.74
C ASN A 4 -14.97 -4.99 -16.36
N TYR A 5 -13.77 -4.42 -16.35
CA TYR A 5 -13.14 -3.84 -15.14
C TYR A 5 -13.94 -2.66 -14.55
N LEU A 6 -14.89 -2.09 -15.31
CA LEU A 6 -15.76 -1.00 -14.90
C LEU A 6 -16.72 -1.39 -13.75
N LEU A 7 -17.14 -2.66 -13.69
CA LEU A 7 -18.00 -3.18 -12.60
C LEU A 7 -17.25 -3.33 -11.27
N LEU A 8 -15.91 -3.42 -11.31
CA LEU A 8 -15.06 -3.59 -10.13
C LEU A 8 -14.88 -2.29 -9.35
N LEU A 9 -14.79 -1.14 -10.04
CA LEU A 9 -14.79 0.19 -9.42
C LEU A 9 -16.11 0.49 -8.70
N LEU A 10 -17.21 -0.11 -9.17
CA LEU A 10 -18.52 -0.01 -8.52
C LEU A 10 -18.64 -0.92 -7.29
N PHE A 11 -17.86 -1.99 -7.19
CA PHE A 11 -17.95 -2.95 -6.08
C PHE A 11 -17.13 -2.51 -4.85
N LEU A 12 -16.00 -1.81 -5.05
CA LEU A 12 -15.21 -1.28 -3.92
C LEU A 12 -15.89 -0.12 -3.18
N SER A 13 -16.87 0.54 -3.79
CA SER A 13 -17.68 1.59 -3.16
C SER A 13 -18.89 1.05 -2.39
N ILE A 14 -19.21 -0.24 -2.48
CA ILE A 14 -20.41 -0.85 -1.87
C ILE A 14 -20.11 -1.58 -0.55
N VAL A 15 -18.85 -1.77 -0.16
CA VAL A 15 -18.53 -2.28 1.19
C VAL A 15 -18.69 -1.15 2.21
N GLY A 16 -19.94 -0.74 2.41
CA GLY A 16 -20.37 0.05 3.55
C GLY A 16 -20.25 -0.80 4.81
N VAL A 17 -19.13 -0.65 5.50
CA VAL A 17 -18.98 -1.12 6.88
C VAL A 17 -20.06 -0.42 7.70
N HIS A 18 -21.11 -1.15 8.07
CA HIS A 18 -22.11 -0.69 9.03
C HIS A 18 -21.50 -0.80 10.44
N GLY A 19 -20.61 0.13 10.75
CA GLY A 19 -19.94 0.25 12.03
C GLY A 19 -20.37 1.51 12.76
N GLN A 20 -21.01 1.31 13.91
CA GLN A 20 -21.37 2.25 14.98
C GLN A 20 -22.66 3.08 14.78
N THR A 21 -23.68 2.75 15.57
CA THR A 21 -24.74 3.70 15.95
C THR A 21 -24.17 4.66 17.01
N LEU A 22 -23.57 5.76 16.57
CA LEU A 22 -23.19 6.85 17.47
C LEU A 22 -24.35 7.85 17.57
N ASN A 23 -25.03 7.84 18.71
CA ASN A 23 -25.70 9.04 19.20
C ASN A 23 -24.61 10.06 19.56
N ALA A 24 -24.14 10.82 18.57
CA ALA A 24 -23.19 11.91 18.80
C ALA A 24 -23.45 13.06 17.81
N SER A 25 -23.90 14.18 18.39
CA SER A 25 -23.81 15.56 17.94
C SER A 25 -24.08 15.89 16.46
N LYS A 26 -25.21 16.55 16.21
CA LYS A 26 -25.50 17.34 15.01
C LYS A 26 -24.51 18.52 14.90
N THR A 27 -23.31 18.30 14.36
CA THR A 27 -22.52 19.28 13.57
C THR A 27 -21.14 18.67 13.27
N ASP A 28 -21.07 17.73 12.33
CA ASP A 28 -19.85 17.57 11.54
C ASP A 28 -20.23 17.16 10.12
N SER A 29 -20.44 18.16 9.27
CA SER A 29 -20.47 17.95 7.83
C SER A 29 -19.04 17.66 7.42
N ILE A 30 -18.66 16.38 7.38
CA ILE A 30 -17.45 15.96 6.67
C ILE A 30 -17.62 16.48 5.24
N LYS A 31 -16.91 17.56 4.90
CA LYS A 31 -16.93 18.15 3.56
C LYS A 31 -16.42 17.10 2.59
N SER A 32 -17.36 16.33 2.03
CA SER A 32 -17.17 15.25 1.07
C SER A 32 -16.21 15.63 -0.08
N THR A 33 -16.22 16.89 -0.49
CA THR A 33 -15.33 17.44 -1.52
C THR A 33 -13.84 17.33 -1.21
N HIS A 34 -13.43 17.29 0.06
CA HIS A 34 -12.02 17.19 0.45
C HIS A 34 -11.48 15.76 0.31
N PHE A 35 -12.28 14.75 0.65
CA PHE A 35 -11.92 13.34 0.48
C PHE A 35 -11.76 12.98 -1.00
N PHE A 36 -12.71 13.38 -1.85
CA PHE A 36 -12.60 13.14 -3.29
C PHE A 36 -11.34 13.74 -3.90
N LYS A 37 -10.97 14.97 -3.52
CA LYS A 37 -9.74 15.62 -4.01
C LYS A 37 -8.47 14.85 -3.64
N LYS A 38 -8.37 14.32 -2.42
CA LYS A 38 -7.21 13.53 -1.97
C LYS A 38 -7.16 12.15 -2.64
N SER A 39 -8.30 11.60 -3.03
CA SER A 39 -8.40 10.27 -3.64
C SER A 39 -8.14 10.26 -5.15
N ILE A 40 -8.14 11.41 -5.84
CA ILE A 40 -7.89 11.49 -7.30
C ILE A 40 -6.54 10.87 -7.65
N VAL A 41 -5.47 11.28 -6.97
CA VAL A 41 -4.11 10.79 -7.28
C VAL A 41 -4.01 9.27 -7.04
N PRO A 42 -4.35 8.72 -5.85
CA PRO A 42 -4.33 7.28 -5.62
C PRO A 42 -5.20 6.48 -6.61
N ILE A 43 -6.44 6.91 -6.85
CA ILE A 43 -7.35 6.20 -7.77
C ILE A 43 -6.81 6.23 -9.20
N SER A 44 -6.24 7.37 -9.63
CA SER A 44 -5.64 7.47 -10.97
C SER A 44 -4.44 6.54 -11.14
N LEU A 45 -3.55 6.46 -10.14
CA LEU A 45 -2.39 5.56 -10.17
C LEU A 45 -2.81 4.10 -10.17
N ILE A 46 -3.81 3.73 -9.36
CA ILE A 46 -4.39 2.38 -9.37
C ILE A 46 -5.00 2.08 -10.74
N GLY A 47 -5.77 3.00 -11.31
CA GLY A 47 -6.37 2.85 -12.63
C GLY A 47 -5.34 2.64 -13.73
N VAL A 48 -4.27 3.45 -13.73
CA VAL A 48 -3.14 3.31 -14.66
C VAL A 48 -2.45 1.95 -14.48
N GLY A 49 -2.18 1.53 -13.23
CA GLY A 49 -1.57 0.22 -12.96
C GLY A 49 -2.42 -0.95 -13.47
N LEU A 50 -3.75 -0.87 -13.30
CA LEU A 50 -4.68 -1.87 -13.84
C LEU A 50 -4.74 -1.89 -15.37
N LEU A 51 -4.66 -0.73 -16.02
CA LEU A 51 -4.64 -0.62 -17.48
C LEU A 51 -3.34 -1.14 -18.09
N ILE A 52 -2.20 -0.88 -17.42
CA ILE A 52 -0.88 -1.36 -17.86
C ILE A 52 -0.73 -2.87 -17.65
N ASN A 53 -1.42 -3.43 -16.65
CA ASN A 53 -1.34 -4.87 -16.34
C ASN A 53 -1.76 -5.76 -17.54
N ASN A 54 -0.87 -6.68 -17.93
CA ASN A 54 -0.96 -7.55 -19.12
C ASN A 54 -0.88 -6.82 -20.47
N SER A 55 -0.46 -5.55 -20.50
CA SER A 55 -0.21 -4.84 -21.76
C SER A 55 1.12 -5.26 -22.40
N ASP A 56 1.26 -5.03 -23.70
CA ASP A 56 2.53 -5.22 -24.41
C ASP A 56 3.63 -4.29 -23.88
N PHE A 57 3.24 -3.09 -23.40
CA PHE A 57 4.18 -2.17 -22.77
C PHE A 57 4.79 -2.77 -21.50
N GLU A 58 3.97 -3.35 -20.62
CA GLU A 58 4.47 -4.01 -19.41
C GLU A 58 5.44 -5.14 -19.74
N ARG A 59 5.07 -5.99 -20.70
CA ARG A 59 5.91 -7.13 -21.11
C ARG A 59 7.26 -6.67 -21.68
N ARG A 60 7.24 -5.66 -22.55
CA ARG A 60 8.47 -5.06 -23.11
C ARG A 60 9.33 -4.43 -22.02
N LEU A 61 8.73 -3.61 -21.15
CA LEU A 61 9.43 -2.98 -20.03
C LEU A 61 10.10 -4.03 -19.13
N GLN A 62 9.37 -5.10 -18.78
CA GLN A 62 9.89 -6.17 -17.95
C GLN A 62 11.06 -6.91 -18.64
N THR A 63 10.93 -7.23 -19.93
CA THR A 63 12.01 -7.88 -20.70
C THR A 63 13.23 -6.97 -20.84
N ASP A 64 13.04 -5.69 -21.16
CA ASP A 64 14.11 -4.72 -21.34
C ASP A 64 14.89 -4.47 -20.04
N LEU A 65 14.17 -4.29 -18.93
CA LEU A 65 14.79 -4.14 -17.61
C LEU A 65 15.60 -5.39 -17.27
N ARG A 66 15.01 -6.58 -17.42
CA ARG A 66 15.67 -7.83 -17.09
C ARG A 66 16.89 -8.12 -17.96
N ASN A 67 16.86 -7.72 -19.23
CA ASN A 67 18.02 -7.78 -20.12
C ASN A 67 19.14 -6.81 -19.71
N LYS A 68 18.81 -5.68 -19.08
CA LYS A 68 19.80 -4.69 -18.60
C LYS A 68 20.41 -5.06 -17.25
N VAL A 69 19.60 -5.52 -16.29
CA VAL A 69 20.06 -5.82 -14.92
C VAL A 69 20.51 -7.28 -14.73
N GLY A 70 20.13 -8.17 -15.65
CA GLY A 70 20.41 -9.60 -15.58
C GLY A 70 19.15 -10.43 -15.30
N ASN A 71 19.05 -11.60 -15.95
CA ASN A 71 17.87 -12.47 -15.86
C ASN A 71 17.65 -13.14 -14.49
N ASN A 72 18.68 -13.19 -13.65
CA ASN A 72 18.66 -13.78 -12.30
C ASN A 72 18.97 -12.73 -11.21
N TYR A 73 18.63 -11.47 -11.47
CA TYR A 73 18.87 -10.39 -10.51
C TYR A 73 17.93 -10.52 -9.31
N GLU A 74 18.48 -10.87 -8.15
CA GLU A 74 17.77 -10.93 -6.86
C GLU A 74 18.69 -10.36 -5.77
N PHE A 75 18.17 -9.40 -5.01
CA PHE A 75 18.91 -8.74 -3.93
C PHE A 75 18.31 -9.12 -2.60
N HIS A 76 18.79 -10.18 -1.95
CA HIS A 76 18.25 -10.67 -0.67
C HIS A 76 18.05 -9.59 0.42
N ILE A 77 18.78 -8.46 0.34
CA ILE A 77 18.59 -7.32 1.23
C ILE A 77 17.19 -6.70 1.12
N ASP A 78 16.55 -6.74 -0.04
CA ASP A 78 15.20 -6.21 -0.30
C ASP A 78 14.15 -6.85 0.62
N ASN A 79 14.29 -8.13 0.94
CA ASN A 79 13.45 -8.88 1.87
C ASN A 79 13.49 -8.30 3.30
N TYR A 80 14.55 -7.58 3.65
CA TYR A 80 14.71 -6.95 4.97
C TYR A 80 14.35 -5.46 4.94
N LEU A 81 14.60 -4.76 3.83
CA LEU A 81 14.32 -3.33 3.72
C LEU A 81 12.84 -2.99 3.93
N VAL A 82 11.92 -3.91 3.62
CA VAL A 82 10.48 -3.73 3.90
C VAL A 82 10.17 -3.51 5.39
N PHE A 83 11.05 -3.94 6.29
CA PHE A 83 10.93 -3.73 7.74
C PHE A 83 11.70 -2.50 8.25
N ALA A 84 12.49 -1.84 7.40
CA ALA A 84 13.24 -0.65 7.80
C ALA A 84 12.34 0.45 8.40
N PRO A 85 11.16 0.79 7.83
CA PRO A 85 10.28 1.78 8.44
C PRO A 85 9.76 1.39 9.83
N VAL A 86 9.61 0.08 10.09
CA VAL A 86 9.21 -0.43 11.41
C VAL A 86 10.35 -0.28 12.41
N ALA A 87 11.57 -0.59 12.00
CA ALA A 87 12.75 -0.38 12.82
C ALA A 87 12.95 1.11 13.12
N GLU A 88 12.82 1.98 12.12
CA GLU A 88 12.87 3.44 12.28
C GLU A 88 11.89 3.93 13.34
N MET A 89 10.63 3.46 13.28
CA MET A 89 9.58 3.83 14.22
C MET A 89 9.95 3.52 15.68
N TYR A 90 10.35 2.29 15.98
CA TYR A 90 10.70 1.91 17.36
C TYR A 90 12.05 2.46 17.83
N ILE A 91 13.01 2.66 16.93
CA ILE A 91 14.26 3.35 17.24
C ILE A 91 13.95 4.79 17.65
N ALA A 92 13.13 5.50 16.86
CA ALA A 92 12.74 6.88 17.17
C ALA A 92 12.06 6.98 18.54
N ASP A 93 11.17 6.04 18.88
CA ASP A 93 10.57 5.95 20.22
C ASP A 93 11.63 5.76 21.32
N ALA A 94 12.59 4.86 21.12
CA ALA A 94 13.66 4.61 22.09
C ALA A 94 14.58 5.82 22.31
N PHE A 95 14.75 6.66 21.29
CA PHE A 95 15.51 7.92 21.37
C PHE A 95 14.64 9.12 21.82
N GLY A 96 13.36 8.90 22.15
CA GLY A 96 12.47 9.94 22.67
C GLY A 96 12.00 10.94 21.61
N VAL A 97 12.04 10.57 20.32
CA VAL A 97 11.42 11.36 19.26
C VAL A 97 9.92 11.40 19.50
N LYS A 98 9.31 12.58 19.39
CA LYS A 98 7.90 12.77 19.66
C LYS A 98 7.04 12.08 18.60
N ALA A 99 6.62 10.85 18.85
CA ALA A 99 5.59 10.18 18.07
C ALA A 99 4.19 10.71 18.41
N LYS A 100 3.24 10.50 17.50
CA LYS A 100 1.83 10.83 17.71
C LYS A 100 1.18 9.94 18.76
N ASN A 101 1.44 8.63 18.70
CA ASN A 101 0.86 7.65 19.59
C ASN A 101 1.92 6.97 20.47
N HIS A 102 1.47 6.40 21.58
CA HIS A 102 2.30 5.53 22.42
C HIS A 102 2.65 4.24 21.68
N TRP A 103 3.84 3.66 21.92
CA TRP A 103 4.37 2.48 21.21
C TRP A 103 3.38 1.31 21.10
N PHE A 104 2.53 1.12 22.11
CA PHE A 104 1.49 0.09 22.10
C PHE A 104 0.41 0.34 21.02
N ASP A 105 -0.05 1.59 20.88
CA ASP A 105 -1.02 1.96 19.85
C ASP A 105 -0.37 1.94 18.46
N GLN A 106 0.90 2.35 18.34
CA GLN A 106 1.67 2.21 17.10
C GLN A 106 1.71 0.75 16.65
N THR A 107 2.00 -0.17 17.56
CA THR A 107 2.04 -1.62 17.29
C THR A 107 0.69 -2.12 16.80
N LYS A 108 -0.40 -1.66 17.43
CA LYS A 108 -1.77 -2.00 17.03
C LYS A 108 -2.09 -1.49 15.63
N TYR A 109 -1.75 -0.24 15.30
CA TYR A 109 -1.96 0.30 13.97
C TYR A 109 -1.10 -0.39 12.92
N LEU A 110 0.15 -0.71 13.25
CA LEU A 110 1.05 -1.49 12.39
C LEU A 110 0.43 -2.86 12.05
N PHE A 111 -0.07 -3.56 13.07
CA PHE A 111 -0.71 -4.86 12.90
C PHE A 111 -1.97 -4.78 12.03
N ILE A 112 -2.90 -3.87 12.36
CA ILE A 112 -4.15 -3.71 11.63
C ILE A 112 -3.88 -3.31 10.17
N SER A 113 -3.00 -2.34 9.94
CA SER A 113 -2.65 -1.90 8.59
C SER A 113 -2.07 -3.03 7.75
N ASN A 114 -1.13 -3.80 8.29
CA ASN A 114 -0.57 -4.96 7.58
C ASN A 114 -1.65 -6.03 7.32
N LEU A 115 -2.47 -6.36 8.32
CA LEU A 115 -3.52 -7.36 8.17
C LEU A 115 -4.50 -6.99 7.04
N VAL A 116 -4.96 -5.74 7.00
CA VAL A 116 -5.87 -5.24 5.97
C VAL A 116 -5.17 -5.25 4.60
N SER A 117 -3.96 -4.68 4.52
CA SER A 117 -3.20 -4.60 3.26
C SER A 117 -2.90 -5.97 2.65
N TYR A 118 -2.50 -6.95 3.46
CA TYR A 118 -2.26 -8.31 3.01
C TYR A 118 -3.54 -9.02 2.59
N THR A 119 -4.63 -8.83 3.34
CA THR A 119 -5.93 -9.42 2.99
C THR A 119 -6.41 -8.90 1.63
N VAL A 120 -6.31 -7.59 1.40
CA VAL A 120 -6.67 -6.98 0.11
C VAL A 120 -5.76 -7.51 -1.01
N THR A 121 -4.44 -7.50 -0.78
CA THR A 121 -3.46 -7.95 -1.78
C THR A 121 -3.61 -9.43 -2.13
N GLY A 122 -3.84 -10.29 -1.14
CA GLY A 122 -4.07 -11.71 -1.33
C GLY A 122 -5.33 -11.99 -2.15
N ASN A 123 -6.44 -11.31 -1.84
CA ASN A 123 -7.67 -11.42 -2.61
C ASN A 123 -7.51 -10.91 -4.05
N LEU A 124 -6.82 -9.78 -4.25
CA LEU A 124 -6.54 -9.28 -5.60
C LEU A 124 -5.68 -10.26 -6.40
N LYS A 125 -4.68 -10.88 -5.78
CA LYS A 125 -3.86 -11.92 -6.42
C LYS A 125 -4.71 -13.10 -6.89
N THR A 126 -5.66 -13.58 -6.08
CA THR A 126 -6.55 -14.70 -6.45
C THR A 126 -7.60 -14.30 -7.48
N ILE A 127 -7.95 -13.01 -7.59
CA ILE A 127 -8.85 -12.48 -8.64
C ILE A 127 -8.10 -12.37 -9.98
N PHE A 128 -6.92 -11.76 -10.00
CA PHE A 128 -6.18 -11.53 -11.24
C PHE A 128 -5.51 -12.79 -11.79
N LYS A 129 -5.08 -13.71 -10.92
CA LYS A 129 -4.44 -15.00 -11.26
C LYS A 129 -3.33 -14.86 -12.32
N LYS A 130 -2.57 -13.77 -12.26
CA LYS A 130 -1.51 -13.50 -13.22
C LYS A 130 -0.33 -14.42 -12.95
N THR A 131 0.13 -15.12 -13.98
CA THR A 131 1.33 -15.98 -13.90
C THR A 131 2.60 -15.13 -13.95
N ARG A 132 3.61 -15.51 -13.19
CA ARG A 132 4.94 -14.92 -13.22
C ARG A 132 5.71 -15.37 -14.46
N PRO A 133 6.80 -14.67 -14.82
CA PRO A 133 7.65 -15.06 -15.95
C PRO A 133 8.31 -16.44 -15.80
N ASP A 134 8.48 -16.91 -14.56
CA ASP A 134 9.02 -18.23 -14.20
C ASP A 134 7.95 -19.35 -14.16
N GLY A 135 6.69 -19.02 -14.45
CA GLY A 135 5.57 -19.96 -14.43
C GLY A 135 4.86 -20.09 -13.08
N SER A 136 5.37 -19.49 -12.00
CA SER A 136 4.70 -19.51 -10.70
C SER A 136 3.46 -18.60 -10.68
N PRO A 137 2.43 -18.90 -9.85
CA PRO A 137 1.19 -18.13 -9.85
C PRO A 137 1.30 -16.79 -9.08
N TYR A 138 0.28 -15.95 -9.24
CA TYR A 138 0.00 -14.78 -8.40
C TYR A 138 1.06 -13.68 -8.42
N SER A 139 1.42 -13.19 -9.61
CA SER A 139 2.39 -12.12 -9.79
C SER A 139 1.86 -10.72 -9.44
N PHE A 140 0.57 -10.46 -9.64
CA PHE A 140 -0.03 -9.11 -9.47
C PHE A 140 -1.21 -9.11 -8.49
N PRO A 141 -1.32 -8.12 -7.58
CA PRO A 141 -0.32 -7.08 -7.25
C PRO A 141 0.86 -7.62 -6.44
N SER A 142 1.93 -6.83 -6.25
CA SER A 142 3.15 -7.25 -5.52
C SER A 142 2.92 -7.33 -4.01
N GLY A 143 3.42 -8.38 -3.35
CA GLY A 143 3.32 -8.55 -1.89
C GLY A 143 4.34 -7.69 -1.13
N HIS A 144 5.61 -7.73 -1.55
CA HIS A 144 6.68 -6.91 -0.98
C HIS A 144 6.36 -5.42 -1.08
N THR A 145 5.88 -4.95 -2.24
CA THR A 145 5.50 -3.53 -2.42
C THR A 145 4.35 -3.16 -1.50
N THR A 146 3.32 -4.01 -1.37
CA THR A 146 2.24 -3.79 -0.41
C THR A 146 2.78 -3.61 1.01
N GLN A 147 3.68 -4.50 1.45
CA GLN A 147 4.24 -4.46 2.80
C GLN A 147 5.09 -3.20 3.02
N ALA A 148 5.99 -2.89 2.09
CA ALA A 148 6.91 -1.77 2.21
C ALA A 148 6.15 -0.44 2.30
N PHE A 149 5.19 -0.20 1.39
CA PHE A 149 4.34 1.01 1.43
C PHE A 149 3.43 1.04 2.65
N THR A 150 2.94 -0.11 3.14
CA THR A 150 2.12 -0.16 4.36
C THR A 150 2.94 0.26 5.57
N ASN A 151 4.14 -0.29 5.74
CA ASN A 151 5.03 0.03 6.86
C ASN A 151 5.50 1.50 6.79
N ALA A 152 5.88 1.99 5.60
CA ALA A 152 6.23 3.39 5.39
C ALA A 152 5.06 4.34 5.72
N THR A 153 3.83 3.96 5.36
CA THR A 153 2.64 4.75 5.68
C THR A 153 2.33 4.77 7.18
N VAL A 154 2.60 3.67 7.90
CA VAL A 154 2.46 3.64 9.36
C VAL A 154 3.45 4.61 9.99
N LEU A 155 4.75 4.52 9.65
CA LEU A 155 5.77 5.47 10.12
C LEU A 155 5.36 6.92 9.81
N TYR A 156 4.92 7.17 8.57
CA TYR A 156 4.49 8.49 8.14
C TYR A 156 3.37 9.05 9.03
N ASN A 157 2.34 8.25 9.32
CA ASN A 157 1.22 8.71 10.15
C ASN A 157 1.61 8.92 11.62
N GLU A 158 2.62 8.22 12.13
CA GLU A 158 3.12 8.39 13.49
C GLU A 158 3.98 9.66 13.67
N PHE A 159 4.75 10.05 12.65
CA PHE A 159 5.72 11.14 12.78
C PHE A 159 5.45 12.38 11.91
N GLN A 160 4.48 12.39 10.99
CA GLN A 160 4.25 13.52 10.07
C GLN A 160 4.05 14.87 10.77
N ASP A 161 3.45 14.88 11.96
CA ASP A 161 3.14 16.11 12.69
C ASP A 161 4.35 16.67 13.45
N ALA A 162 5.26 15.79 13.89
CA ALA A 162 6.41 16.15 14.73
C ALA A 162 7.73 16.22 13.96
N SER A 163 7.90 15.37 12.94
CA SER A 163 9.13 15.24 12.15
C SER A 163 8.80 14.81 10.72
N PRO A 164 8.30 15.73 9.85
CA PRO A 164 7.85 15.39 8.51
C PRO A 164 8.91 14.71 7.65
N VAL A 165 10.16 15.19 7.68
CA VAL A 165 11.25 14.60 6.86
C VAL A 165 11.53 13.16 7.28
N PHE A 166 11.53 12.88 8.57
CA PHE A 166 11.66 11.54 9.12
C PHE A 166 10.44 10.67 8.77
N ALA A 167 9.24 11.22 8.87
CA ALA A 167 8.01 10.54 8.46
C ALA A 167 8.06 10.09 6.99
N TYR A 168 8.65 10.90 6.10
CA TYR A 168 8.82 10.56 4.68
C TYR A 168 9.98 9.59 4.40
N SER A 169 10.95 9.43 5.31
CA SER A 169 12.13 8.57 5.06
C SER A 169 11.76 7.12 4.83
N GLY A 170 10.70 6.63 5.49
CA GLY A 170 10.22 5.27 5.31
C GLY A 170 9.87 4.92 3.86
N PHE A 171 9.44 5.89 3.04
CA PHE A 171 9.14 5.66 1.63
C PHE A 171 10.39 5.46 0.76
N ALA A 172 11.59 5.79 1.25
CA ALA A 172 12.84 5.49 0.54
C ALA A 172 13.13 3.99 0.48
N PHE A 173 12.50 3.19 1.34
CA PHE A 173 12.61 1.73 1.40
C PHE A 173 11.43 1.01 0.72
N ALA A 174 10.51 1.76 0.09
CA ALA A 174 9.26 1.26 -0.47
C ALA A 174 9.27 1.12 -2.01
#